data_AF-A0A1H3ABX4-F1
#
_entry.id   AF-A0A1H3ABX4-F1
#
_cell.length_a   1.000
_cell.length_b   1.000
_cell.length_c   1.000
_cell.angle_alpha   90.00
_cell.angle_beta   90.00
_cell.angle_gamma   90.00
#
_symmetry.space_group_name_H-M   'P 1'
#
loop_
_entity.id
_entity.type
_entity.pdbx_description
1 polymer ?
#
loop_
_entity_poly.entity_id
_entity_poly.type
_entity_poly.pdbx_seq_one_letter_code
_entity_poly.pdbx_strand_id
1 'polypeptide(L)' 'MPNYIFKEVWSPLKLIGVRFYRDDDNNLWVKMWSKQRRRVG' A
#
# COMPACT_ATOMS: atom_id res chain seq x y z
N MET A 1 16.99 13.00 3.63
CA MET A 1 16.03 11.97 4.09
C MET A 1 15.68 11.11 2.88
N PRO A 2 15.79 9.77 2.95
CA PRO A 2 15.33 8.93 1.83
C PRO A 2 13.85 9.24 1.62
N ASN A 3 13.52 9.83 0.47
CA ASN A 3 12.16 10.13 0.09
C ASN A 3 11.48 8.80 -0.22
N TYR A 4 10.92 8.15 0.79
CA TYR A 4 10.02 7.02 0.61
C TYR A 4 8.75 7.55 -0.07
N ILE A 5 8.75 7.54 -1.41
CA ILE A 5 7.61 7.96 -2.21
C ILE A 5 6.65 6.77 -2.27
N PHE A 6 5.77 6.68 -1.28
CA PHE A 6 4.66 5.73 -1.33
C PHE A 6 3.66 6.18 -2.39
N LYS A 7 3.59 5.45 -3.51
CA LYS A 7 2.54 5.65 -4.51
C LYS A 7 1.34 4.80 -4.11
N GLU A 8 0.22 5.45 -3.77
CA GLU A 8 -1.05 4.74 -3.59
C GLU A 8 -1.52 4.22 -4.96
N VAL A 9 -1.74 2.91 -5.06
CA VAL A 9 -2.29 2.28 -6.26
C VAL A 9 -3.81 2.26 -6.11
N TRP A 10 -4.50 3.00 -6.96
CA TRP A 10 -5.97 2.92 -7.02
C TRP A 10 -6.38 1.54 -7.53
N SER A 11 -7.19 0.83 -6.74
CA SER A 11 -7.72 -0.49 -7.11
C SER A 11 -9.19 -0.59 -6.72
N PRO A 12 -9.99 -1.43 -7.39
CA PRO A 12 -11.38 -1.67 -7.00
C PRO A 12 -11.50 -2.23 -5.57
N LEU A 13 -10.46 -2.89 -5.07
CA LEU A 13 -10.39 -3.39 -3.70
C LEU A 13 -10.41 -2.25 -2.64
N LYS A 14 -10.13 -1.00 -3.04
CA LYS A 14 -10.26 0.19 -2.19
C LYS A 14 -11.69 0.41 -1.72
N LEU A 15 -12.68 0.06 -2.54
CA LEU A 15 -14.12 0.14 -2.19
C LEU A 15 -14.47 -0.85 -1.07
N ILE A 16 -13.76 -1.97 -1.02
CA ILE A 16 -13.92 -3.05 -0.04
C ILE A 16 -12.98 -2.86 1.16
N GLY A 17 -12.32 -1.69 1.28
CA GLY A 17 -11.44 -1.33 2.38
C GLY A 17 -9.99 -1.79 2.25
N VAL A 18 -9.57 -2.33 1.09
CA VAL A 18 -8.18 -2.75 0.85
C VAL A 18 -7.45 -1.67 0.05
N ARG A 19 -6.43 -1.05 0.66
CA ARG A 19 -5.58 -0.05 0.02
C ARG A 19 -4.22 -0.64 -0.29
N PHE A 20 -3.78 -0.43 -1.52
CA PHE A 20 -2.47 -0.87 -1.99
C PHE A 20 -1.54 0.34 -2.06
N TYR A 21 -0.33 0.17 -1.54
CA TYR A 21 0.75 1.14 -1.62
C TYR A 21 1.95 0.43 -2.25
N ARG A 22 2.61 1.12 -3.18
CA ARG A 22 3.85 0.65 -3.79
C ARG A 22 4.96 1.60 -3.41
N ASP A 23 6.06 1.04 -2.96
CA ASP A 23 7.28 1.78 -2.66
C ASP A 23 8.18 1.88 -3.91
N ASP A 24 9.16 2.76 -3.88
CA ASP A 24 10.11 2.95 -4.99
C ASP A 24 10.98 1.71 -5.20
N ASP A 25 11.31 1.03 -4.10
CA ASP A 25 12.00 -0.26 -4.04
C ASP A 25 11.10 -1.45 -4.46
N ASN A 26 10.02 -1.17 -5.19
CA ASN A 26 9.07 -2.14 -5.73
C ASN A 26 8.31 -2.98 -4.69
N ASN A 27 8.41 -2.61 -3.41
CA ASN A 27 7.74 -3.28 -2.31
C ASN A 27 6.25 -2.99 -2.32
N LEU A 28 5.43 -4.05 -2.31
CA LEU A 28 3.99 -3.93 -2.22
C LEU A 28 3.57 -3.91 -0.76
N TRP A 29 2.69 -2.99 -0.42
CA TRP A 29 2.13 -2.83 0.90
C TRP A 29 0.62 -2.84 0.80
N VAL A 30 -0.01 -3.61 1.67
CA VAL A 30 -1.46 -3.74 1.70
C VAL A 30 -1.96 -3.30 3.06
N LYS A 31 -2.95 -2.41 3.06
CA LYS A 31 -3.71 -2.02 4.25
C LYS A 31 -5.14 -2.50 4.06
N MET A 32 -5.62 -3.37 4.94
CA MET A 32 -7.02 -3.77 4.96
C MET A 32 -7.72 -3.10 6.14
N TRP A 33 -8.70 -2.24 5.85
CA TRP A 33 -9.53 -1.57 6.85
C TRP A 33 -8.68 -0.88 7.95
N SER A 34 -8.90 -1.24 9.21
CA SER A 34 -8.16 -0.77 10.40
C SER A 34 -6.92 -1.59 10.73
N LYS A 35 -6.57 -2.62 9.94
CA LYS A 35 -5.35 -3.39 10.18
C LYS A 35 -4.11 -2.57 9.83
N GLN A 36 -3.01 -2.83 10.54
CA GLN A 36 -1.71 -2.25 10.20
C GLN A 36 -1.32 -2.64 8.76
N ARG A 37 -0.61 -1.73 8.08
CA ARG A 37 -0.02 -2.01 6.76
C ARG A 37 0.87 -3.22 6.88
N ARG A 38 0.64 -4.22 6.02
CA ARG A 38 1.53 -5.36 5.88
C ARG A 38 2.30 -5.22 4.58
N ARG A 39 3.61 -5.45 4.66
CA ARG A 39 4.43 -5.67 3.47
C ARG A 39 4.01 -7.03 2.91
N VAL A 40 3.61 -7.02 1.64
CA VAL A 40 3.45 -8.24 0.85
C VAL A 40 4.77 -8.36 0.08
N GLY A 41 5.72 -9.03 0.71
CA GLY A 41 7.05 -9.35 0.20
C GLY A 41 7.26 -10.84 0.33
#